data_AF-A0A7C1HNW5-F1
#
_entry.id   AF-A0A7C1HNW5-F1
#
_cell.length_a   1.000
_cell.length_b   1.000
_cell.length_c   1.000
_cell.angle_alpha   90.00
_cell.angle_beta   90.00
_cell.angle_gamma   90.00
#
_symmetry.space_group_name_H-M   'P 1'
#
loop_
_entity.id
_entity.type
_entity.pdbx_description
1 polymer ?
#
loop_
_entity_poly.entity_id
_entity_poly.type
_entity_poly.pdbx_seq_one_letter_code
_entity_poly.pdbx_strand_id
1 'polypeptide(L)'
;MSVLSEDLSPILSGIWPGEKDGKLEGVLDPVIFVKDRIVTRGRLDGKIFGGVISITALEAERIFSSAPMVKLSADFSSIDLGKLTGDTPFGRIEGVLNGYIRNLEIAGIQPQSFDMLLETAEGSRGGEKISLRAVENISRIGAGQSPFVGFAGVLTSFFETLSYRKIGVRATLSNDYFTVNGTIDEDGTEYIMKRGGLSGVNIVNRNPDNRIRFKDMVNRIKRVLDEDR
;
A
#
# COMPACT_ATOMS: atom_id res chain seq x y z
N MET A 1 25.22 17.55 -12.00
CA MET A 1 24.29 16.52 -12.48
C MET A 1 24.59 15.24 -11.72
N SER A 2 24.05 15.14 -10.51
CA SER A 2 24.15 13.95 -9.66
C SER A 2 23.09 12.96 -10.13
N VAL A 3 23.48 12.04 -11.01
CA VAL A 3 22.64 10.94 -11.46
C VAL A 3 22.79 9.79 -10.47
N LEU A 4 21.68 9.32 -9.92
CA LEU A 4 21.64 8.13 -9.08
C LEU A 4 21.11 6.97 -9.92
N SER A 5 21.77 5.81 -9.84
CA SER A 5 21.29 4.55 -10.41
C SER A 5 21.63 3.45 -9.42
N GLU A 6 20.65 2.94 -8.71
CA GLU A 6 20.81 1.91 -7.68
C GLU A 6 19.94 0.70 -7.98
N ASP A 7 20.48 -0.49 -7.68
CA ASP A 7 19.74 -1.74 -7.71
C ASP A 7 18.94 -1.88 -6.41
N LEU A 8 17.62 -2.02 -6.52
CA LEU A 8 16.71 -2.18 -5.38
C LEU A 8 16.58 -3.63 -4.92
N SER A 9 17.05 -4.59 -5.71
CA SER A 9 16.90 -6.03 -5.44
C SER A 9 17.36 -6.44 -4.03
N PRO A 10 18.47 -5.93 -3.47
CA PRO A 10 18.87 -6.24 -2.09
C PRO A 10 17.82 -5.85 -1.06
N ILE A 11 17.23 -4.66 -1.19
CA ILE A 11 16.21 -4.12 -0.27
C ILE A 11 14.89 -4.87 -0.47
N LEU A 12 14.52 -5.14 -1.72
CA LEU A 12 13.27 -5.82 -2.06
C LEU A 12 13.27 -7.28 -1.62
N SER A 13 14.40 -7.99 -1.70
CA SER A 13 14.48 -9.43 -1.39
C SER A 13 14.03 -9.80 0.03
N GLY A 14 14.14 -8.87 0.99
CA GLY A 14 13.71 -9.09 2.37
C GLY A 14 12.19 -9.02 2.57
N ILE A 15 11.45 -8.39 1.64
CA ILE A 15 9.99 -8.16 1.74
C ILE A 15 9.24 -8.85 0.59
N TRP A 16 9.79 -8.79 -0.63
CA TRP A 16 9.29 -9.40 -1.86
C TRP A 16 10.37 -10.27 -2.52
N PRO A 17 10.50 -11.54 -2.11
CA PRO A 17 11.55 -12.43 -2.63
C PRO A 17 11.43 -12.72 -4.14
N GLY A 18 10.24 -12.50 -4.72
CA GLY A 18 9.96 -12.67 -6.16
C GLY A 18 10.39 -11.50 -7.05
N GLU A 19 10.59 -10.30 -6.50
CA GLU A 19 10.95 -9.12 -7.29
C GLU A 19 12.48 -8.92 -7.30
N LYS A 20 13.10 -9.18 -8.44
CA LYS A 20 14.57 -9.24 -8.60
C LYS A 20 15.15 -8.25 -9.62
N ASP A 21 14.29 -7.44 -10.23
CA ASP A 21 14.67 -6.53 -11.32
C ASP A 21 14.36 -5.06 -10.99
N GLY A 22 14.17 -4.76 -9.70
CA GLY A 22 13.85 -3.41 -9.25
C GLY A 22 15.05 -2.48 -9.47
N LYS A 23 14.89 -1.45 -10.31
CA LYS A 23 15.93 -0.44 -10.54
C LYS A 23 15.42 0.95 -10.20
N LEU A 24 16.22 1.73 -9.47
CA LEU A 24 15.95 3.13 -9.13
C LEU A 24 16.92 4.04 -9.88
N GLU A 25 16.39 4.97 -10.68
CA GLU A 25 17.19 5.92 -11.45
C GLU A 25 16.64 7.34 -11.30
N GLY A 26 17.51 8.34 -11.29
CA GLY A 26 17.02 9.72 -11.35
C GLY A 26 18.09 10.77 -11.11
N VAL A 27 17.63 12.01 -10.95
CA VAL A 27 18.48 13.17 -10.72
C VAL A 27 17.98 13.85 -9.46
N LEU A 28 18.87 14.05 -8.49
CA LEU A 28 18.53 14.68 -7.20
C LEU A 28 18.83 16.17 -7.15
N ASP A 29 19.50 16.71 -8.17
CA ASP A 29 19.97 18.09 -8.16
C ASP A 29 18.82 19.14 -8.08
N PRO A 30 19.06 20.27 -7.41
CA PRO A 30 20.19 20.54 -6.51
C PRO A 30 20.10 19.72 -5.23
N VAL A 31 21.26 19.23 -4.76
CA VAL A 31 21.42 18.66 -3.42
C VAL A 31 22.01 19.74 -2.52
N ILE A 32 21.23 20.19 -1.52
CA ILE A 32 21.60 21.25 -0.60
C ILE A 32 21.88 20.62 0.76
N PHE A 33 23.09 20.80 1.28
CA PHE A 33 23.48 20.34 2.61
C PHE A 33 23.77 21.52 3.53
N VAL A 34 22.97 21.69 4.58
CA VAL A 34 23.12 22.77 5.57
C VAL A 34 22.73 22.26 6.95
N LYS A 35 23.63 22.40 7.95
CA LYS A 35 23.35 22.12 9.37
C LYS A 35 22.67 20.75 9.61
N ASP A 36 23.30 19.67 9.12
CA ASP A 36 22.81 18.29 9.31
C ASP A 36 21.45 18.00 8.63
N ARG A 37 21.13 18.79 7.60
CA ARG A 37 19.97 18.62 6.73
C ARG A 37 20.39 18.53 5.28
N ILE A 38 19.88 17.51 4.58
CA ILE A 38 19.96 17.32 3.13
C ILE A 38 18.57 17.65 2.57
N VAL A 39 18.51 18.55 1.60
CA VAL A 39 17.29 18.80 0.81
C VAL A 39 17.62 18.61 -0.66
N THR A 40 16.75 17.92 -1.37
CA THR A 40 16.83 17.74 -2.83
C THR A 40 15.59 18.34 -3.49
N ARG A 41 15.69 18.74 -4.76
CA ARG A 41 14.50 19.11 -5.59
C ARG A 41 14.31 18.21 -6.79
N GLY A 42 15.12 17.16 -6.87
CA GLY A 42 15.06 16.19 -7.93
C GLY A 42 14.00 15.12 -7.72
N ARG A 43 14.08 14.09 -8.56
CA ARG A 43 13.15 12.97 -8.62
C ARG A 43 13.93 11.68 -8.88
N LEU A 44 13.50 10.61 -8.21
CA LEU A 44 13.96 9.25 -8.46
C LEU A 44 12.78 8.44 -8.99
N ASP A 45 13.00 7.66 -10.04
CA ASP A 45 12.02 6.79 -10.67
C ASP A 45 12.49 5.34 -10.58
N GLY A 46 11.66 4.52 -9.96
CA GLY A 46 11.87 3.10 -9.82
C GLY A 46 10.96 2.31 -10.74
N LYS A 47 11.49 1.40 -11.56
CA LYS A 47 10.67 0.39 -12.26
C LYS A 47 10.57 -0.85 -11.39
N ILE A 48 9.37 -1.19 -10.96
CA ILE A 48 9.14 -2.28 -10.01
C ILE A 48 7.72 -2.82 -10.19
N PHE A 49 7.55 -4.14 -10.06
CA PHE A 49 6.26 -4.82 -10.22
C PHE A 49 5.54 -4.45 -11.52
N GLY A 50 6.30 -4.28 -12.61
CA GLY A 50 5.76 -3.89 -13.93
C GLY A 50 5.28 -2.44 -14.06
N GLY A 51 5.31 -1.65 -12.98
CA GLY A 51 4.94 -0.23 -12.98
C GLY A 51 6.10 0.70 -12.63
N VAL A 52 5.76 1.93 -12.27
CA VAL A 52 6.72 2.98 -11.91
C VAL A 52 6.37 3.55 -10.53
N ILE A 53 7.37 3.65 -9.66
CA ILE A 53 7.32 4.42 -8.42
C ILE A 53 8.16 5.67 -8.58
N SER A 54 7.60 6.83 -8.31
CA SER A 54 8.30 8.11 -8.47
C SER A 54 8.43 8.82 -7.14
N ILE A 55 9.66 8.97 -6.67
CA ILE A 55 10.00 9.55 -5.38
C ILE A 55 10.45 11.00 -5.59
N THR A 56 9.86 11.91 -4.81
CA THR A 56 10.11 13.35 -4.87
C THR A 56 10.17 13.94 -3.46
N ALA A 57 10.52 15.23 -3.35
CA ALA A 57 10.57 15.96 -2.09
C ALA A 57 11.44 15.26 -1.02
N LEU A 58 12.57 14.68 -1.46
CA LEU A 58 13.49 13.96 -0.59
C LEU A 58 14.24 14.95 0.28
N GLU A 59 14.08 14.77 1.58
CA GLU A 59 14.73 15.54 2.62
C GLU A 59 15.18 14.59 3.72
N ALA A 60 16.35 14.84 4.28
CA ALA A 60 16.83 14.16 5.47
C ALA A 60 17.35 15.18 6.47
N GLU A 61 17.01 15.01 7.75
CA GLU A 61 17.48 15.82 8.86
C GLU A 61 18.07 14.92 9.93
N ARG A 62 18.97 15.46 10.75
CA ARG A 62 19.59 14.74 11.86
C ARG A 62 20.31 13.47 11.40
N ILE A 63 20.98 13.51 10.24
CA ILE A 63 21.51 12.32 9.55
C ILE A 63 22.66 11.66 10.34
N PHE A 64 23.29 12.38 11.26
CA PHE A 64 24.31 11.83 12.17
C PHE A 64 23.76 11.45 13.56
N SER A 65 22.45 11.53 13.77
CA SER A 65 21.81 11.17 15.05
C SER A 65 21.40 9.69 15.09
N SER A 66 21.05 9.19 16.28
CA SER A 66 20.47 7.86 16.45
C SER A 66 19.05 7.71 15.89
N ALA A 67 18.39 8.82 15.53
CA ALA A 67 17.04 8.85 15.00
C ALA A 67 16.95 9.87 13.85
N PRO A 68 17.58 9.59 12.69
CA PRO A 68 17.48 10.46 11.53
C PRO A 68 16.03 10.60 11.09
N MET A 69 15.68 11.77 10.56
CA MET A 69 14.36 12.02 10.02
C MET A 69 14.45 12.09 8.51
N VAL A 70 13.61 11.33 7.80
CA VAL A 70 13.53 11.34 6.35
C VAL A 70 12.13 11.78 5.95
N LYS A 71 12.03 12.71 4.99
CA LYS A 71 10.79 13.10 4.35
C LYS A 71 10.83 12.80 2.87
N LEU A 72 9.70 12.33 2.33
CA LEU A 72 9.54 12.08 0.91
C LEU A 72 8.07 12.08 0.50
N SER A 73 7.83 12.14 -0.81
CA SER A 73 6.56 11.76 -1.42
C SER A 73 6.82 10.73 -2.51
N ALA A 74 5.86 9.83 -2.71
CA ALA A 74 5.92 8.79 -3.72
C ALA A 74 4.63 8.77 -4.56
N ASP A 75 4.76 8.62 -5.87
CA ASP A 75 3.66 8.33 -6.79
C ASP A 75 3.79 6.89 -7.28
N PHE A 76 2.67 6.21 -7.44
CA PHE A 76 2.58 4.84 -7.95
C PHE A 76 1.77 4.86 -9.24
N SER A 77 2.36 4.40 -10.33
CA SER A 77 1.70 4.32 -11.62
C SER A 77 1.80 2.91 -12.18
N SER A 78 0.64 2.36 -12.53
CA SER A 78 0.52 1.09 -13.24
C SER A 78 1.20 -0.10 -12.56
N ILE A 79 1.14 -0.16 -11.23
CA ILE A 79 1.74 -1.25 -10.46
C ILE A 79 0.89 -2.53 -10.66
N ASP A 80 1.52 -3.63 -11.06
CA ASP A 80 0.86 -4.92 -11.22
C ASP A 80 0.61 -5.54 -9.83
N LEU A 81 -0.65 -5.58 -9.41
CA LEU A 81 -1.02 -6.16 -8.11
C LEU A 81 -0.74 -7.66 -8.03
N GLY A 82 -0.80 -8.37 -9.15
CA GLY A 82 -0.52 -9.79 -9.21
C GLY A 82 0.93 -10.10 -8.87
N LYS A 83 1.87 -9.26 -9.34
CA LYS A 83 3.28 -9.31 -8.95
C LYS A 83 3.51 -8.84 -7.51
N LEU A 84 2.88 -7.72 -7.13
CA LEU A 84 3.05 -7.15 -5.78
C LEU A 84 2.58 -8.10 -4.68
N THR A 85 1.51 -8.87 -4.90
CA THR A 85 0.85 -9.67 -3.86
C THR A 85 1.06 -11.16 -4.01
N GLY A 86 1.43 -11.64 -5.21
CA GLY A 86 1.42 -13.06 -5.57
C GLY A 86 2.31 -13.96 -4.72
N ASP A 87 3.47 -13.44 -4.28
CA ASP A 87 4.46 -14.20 -3.50
C ASP A 87 4.42 -13.83 -2.01
N THR A 88 3.28 -13.33 -1.52
CA THR A 88 3.12 -12.88 -0.14
C THR A 88 2.02 -13.66 0.60
N PRO A 89 2.11 -13.81 1.93
CA PRO A 89 1.02 -14.34 2.77
C PRO A 89 -0.24 -13.47 2.76
N PHE A 90 -0.23 -12.30 2.10
CA PHE A 90 -1.40 -11.46 1.96
C PHE A 90 -2.47 -12.12 1.07
N GLY A 91 -2.06 -12.96 0.12
CA GLY A 91 -2.93 -13.52 -0.91
C GLY A 91 -2.95 -12.68 -2.18
N ARG A 92 -3.20 -13.34 -3.31
CA ARG A 92 -3.13 -12.74 -4.65
C ARG A 92 -4.30 -11.79 -4.92
N ILE A 93 -3.98 -10.63 -5.50
CA ILE A 93 -4.91 -9.66 -6.08
C ILE A 93 -4.47 -9.42 -7.53
N GLU A 94 -5.36 -9.57 -8.50
CA GLU A 94 -5.12 -9.22 -9.90
C GLU A 94 -5.54 -7.77 -10.16
N GLY A 95 -4.98 -7.12 -11.18
CA GLY A 95 -5.32 -5.77 -11.57
C GLY A 95 -4.16 -4.79 -11.46
N VAL A 96 -4.45 -3.51 -11.73
CA VAL A 96 -3.45 -2.44 -11.81
C VAL A 96 -3.72 -1.42 -10.71
N LEU A 97 -2.70 -1.13 -9.90
CA LEU A 97 -2.74 -0.15 -8.82
C LEU A 97 -2.09 1.17 -9.23
N ASN A 98 -2.77 2.27 -8.91
CA ASN A 98 -2.25 3.63 -8.96
C ASN A 98 -2.43 4.31 -7.61
N GLY A 99 -1.70 5.38 -7.37
CA GLY A 99 -1.87 6.14 -6.15
C GLY A 99 -0.68 7.01 -5.79
N TYR A 100 -0.65 7.41 -4.53
CA TYR A 100 0.44 8.20 -3.98
C TYR A 100 0.56 8.02 -2.46
N ILE A 101 1.72 8.41 -1.94
CA ILE A 101 1.95 8.78 -0.55
C ILE A 101 2.56 10.18 -0.56
N ARG A 102 1.92 11.15 0.12
CA ARG A 102 2.42 12.52 0.30
C ARG A 102 2.90 12.73 1.71
N ASN A 103 3.92 13.59 1.84
CA ASN A 103 4.43 14.07 3.12
C ASN A 103 4.74 12.91 4.09
N LEU A 104 5.32 11.83 3.56
CA LEU A 104 5.79 10.73 4.38
C LEU A 104 6.96 11.23 5.21
N GLU A 105 6.81 11.18 6.52
CA GLU A 105 7.89 11.47 7.46
C GLU A 105 8.22 10.20 8.23
N ILE A 106 9.50 9.84 8.30
CA ILE A 106 10.00 8.67 9.01
C ILE A 106 11.05 9.15 10.01
N ALA A 107 10.90 8.76 11.28
CA ALA A 107 11.93 8.98 12.30
C ALA A 107 12.56 7.63 12.66
N GLY A 108 13.86 7.48 12.39
CA GLY A 108 14.53 6.18 12.43
C GLY A 108 13.90 5.21 11.44
N ILE A 109 13.13 4.24 11.95
CA ILE A 109 12.40 3.24 11.15
C ILE A 109 10.87 3.40 11.22
N GLN A 110 10.37 4.39 11.96
CA GLN A 110 8.96 4.52 12.28
C GLN A 110 8.31 5.66 11.49
N PRO A 111 7.28 5.38 10.68
CA PRO A 111 6.45 6.43 10.07
C PRO A 111 5.81 7.33 11.15
N GLN A 112 5.86 8.64 10.93
CA GLN A 112 5.33 9.67 11.83
C GLN A 112 4.12 10.38 11.21
N SER A 113 4.13 10.59 9.90
CA SER A 113 2.99 11.16 9.16
C SER A 113 2.98 10.73 7.71
N PHE A 114 1.78 10.73 7.10
CA PHE A 114 1.58 10.67 5.66
C PHE A 114 0.10 10.92 5.30
N ASP A 115 -0.15 11.26 4.03
CA ASP A 115 -1.43 11.10 3.35
C ASP A 115 -1.24 10.10 2.20
N MET A 116 -2.03 9.04 2.18
CA MET A 116 -1.92 7.97 1.20
C MET A 116 -3.26 7.76 0.49
N LEU A 117 -3.20 7.62 -0.83
CA LEU A 117 -4.30 7.16 -1.67
C LEU A 117 -3.81 6.02 -2.54
N LEU A 118 -4.50 4.89 -2.52
CA LEU A 118 -4.21 3.72 -3.34
C LEU A 118 -5.51 3.23 -3.95
N GLU A 119 -5.57 3.13 -5.28
CA GLU A 119 -6.76 2.70 -6.00
C GLU A 119 -6.40 1.78 -7.16
N THR A 120 -7.21 0.76 -7.38
CA THR A 120 -7.16 0.01 -8.62
C THR A 120 -7.69 0.89 -9.75
N ALA A 121 -7.06 0.83 -10.92
CA ALA A 121 -7.67 1.32 -12.15
C ALA A 121 -9.05 0.68 -12.36
N GLU A 122 -9.94 1.34 -13.10
CA GLU A 122 -11.22 0.72 -13.46
C GLU A 122 -10.94 -0.58 -14.23
N GLY A 123 -11.40 -1.70 -13.66
CA GLY A 123 -11.14 -3.03 -14.19
C GLY A 123 -11.88 -3.32 -15.49
N SER A 124 -11.56 -4.48 -16.08
CA SER A 124 -12.26 -4.98 -17.27
C SER A 124 -13.77 -5.21 -17.01
N ARG A 125 -14.58 -5.37 -18.07
CA ARG A 125 -16.06 -5.55 -17.98
C ARG A 125 -16.51 -6.69 -17.05
N GLY A 126 -15.64 -7.64 -16.70
CA GLY A 126 -15.92 -8.74 -15.76
C GLY A 126 -15.42 -8.52 -14.32
N GLY A 127 -14.73 -7.41 -14.05
CA GLY A 127 -13.97 -7.20 -12.82
C GLY A 127 -12.64 -7.94 -12.81
N GLU A 128 -11.76 -7.52 -11.92
CA GLU A 128 -10.48 -8.19 -11.64
C GLU A 128 -10.69 -9.28 -10.58
N LYS A 129 -9.74 -10.20 -10.44
CA LYS A 129 -9.85 -11.30 -9.46
C LYS A 129 -9.08 -11.01 -8.18
N ILE A 130 -9.61 -11.52 -7.08
CA ILE A 130 -8.98 -11.47 -5.76
C ILE A 130 -9.15 -12.81 -5.04
N SER A 131 -8.09 -13.30 -4.41
CA SER A 131 -8.16 -14.52 -3.60
C SER A 131 -9.01 -14.33 -2.35
N LEU A 132 -9.67 -15.40 -1.88
CA LEU A 132 -10.42 -15.36 -0.62
C LEU A 132 -9.56 -14.89 0.56
N ARG A 133 -8.29 -15.32 0.58
CA ARG A 133 -7.29 -14.92 1.56
C ARG A 133 -7.06 -13.40 1.56
N ALA A 134 -6.87 -12.79 0.39
CA ALA A 134 -6.70 -11.34 0.28
C ALA A 134 -7.94 -10.58 0.76
N VAL A 135 -9.13 -11.05 0.42
CA VAL A 135 -10.40 -10.45 0.91
C VAL A 135 -10.48 -10.49 2.44
N GLU A 136 -10.15 -11.63 3.03
CA GLU A 136 -10.14 -11.78 4.49
C GLU A 136 -9.11 -10.86 5.15
N ASN A 137 -7.91 -10.79 4.58
CA ASN A 137 -6.81 -9.96 5.08
C ASN A 137 -7.11 -8.46 5.01
N ILE A 138 -7.67 -7.97 3.89
CA ILE A 138 -8.14 -6.58 3.77
C ILE A 138 -9.17 -6.28 4.87
N SER A 139 -10.10 -7.20 5.11
CA SER A 139 -11.18 -7.00 6.06
C SER A 139 -10.69 -6.99 7.51
N ARG A 140 -9.72 -7.86 7.85
CA ARG A 140 -9.05 -7.87 9.16
C ARG A 140 -8.27 -6.57 9.45
N ILE A 141 -7.66 -5.98 8.43
CA ILE A 141 -6.92 -4.71 8.54
C ILE A 141 -7.89 -3.51 8.65
N GLY A 142 -8.78 -3.36 7.66
CA GLY A 142 -9.58 -2.15 7.46
C GLY A 142 -10.90 -2.11 8.24
N ALA A 143 -11.67 -3.21 8.24
CA ALA A 143 -13.03 -3.24 8.81
C ALA A 143 -13.09 -3.92 10.20
N GLY A 144 -12.06 -4.66 10.58
CA GLY A 144 -11.99 -5.38 11.86
C GLY A 144 -12.94 -6.59 11.98
N GLN A 145 -13.68 -6.94 10.92
CA GLN A 145 -14.59 -8.07 10.87
C GLN A 145 -14.50 -8.76 9.51
N SER A 146 -14.57 -10.10 9.49
CA SER A 146 -14.56 -10.88 8.24
C SER A 146 -15.84 -10.63 7.44
N PRO A 147 -15.77 -10.47 6.09
CA PRO A 147 -16.94 -10.28 5.25
C PRO A 147 -17.70 -11.60 5.04
N PHE A 148 -17.13 -12.72 5.50
CA PHE A 148 -17.70 -14.06 5.39
C PHE A 148 -18.48 -14.49 6.64
N VAL A 149 -18.68 -13.60 7.63
CA VAL A 149 -19.50 -13.90 8.82
C VAL A 149 -20.94 -14.23 8.36
N GLY A 150 -21.35 -15.48 8.55
CA GLY A 150 -22.64 -16.04 8.08
C GLY A 150 -22.54 -16.97 6.87
N PHE A 151 -21.37 -17.09 6.23
CA PHE A 151 -21.11 -18.00 5.11
C PHE A 151 -20.39 -19.29 5.53
N ALA A 152 -20.49 -19.67 6.82
CA ALA A 152 -19.90 -20.87 7.40
C ALA A 152 -20.50 -22.14 6.76
N GLY A 153 -19.99 -22.52 5.59
CA GLY A 153 -20.46 -23.68 4.80
C GLY A 153 -20.31 -23.54 3.29
N VAL A 154 -20.09 -22.33 2.76
CA VAL A 154 -19.95 -22.09 1.30
C VAL A 154 -18.48 -22.07 0.85
N LEU A 155 -17.54 -22.09 1.81
CA LEU A 155 -16.09 -21.99 1.57
C LEU A 155 -15.43 -23.31 1.18
N THR A 156 -16.17 -24.42 1.14
CA THR A 156 -15.60 -25.72 0.76
C THR A 156 -15.55 -25.84 -0.77
N SER A 157 -14.36 -25.56 -1.31
CA SER A 157 -13.74 -26.26 -2.45
C SER A 157 -13.99 -25.79 -3.89
N PHE A 158 -14.84 -24.79 -4.16
CA PHE A 158 -15.18 -24.43 -5.56
C PHE A 158 -14.79 -23.02 -6.03
N PHE A 159 -14.34 -22.11 -5.16
CA PHE A 159 -13.92 -20.77 -5.55
C PHE A 159 -12.63 -20.35 -4.87
N GLU A 160 -11.48 -20.47 -5.55
CA GLU A 160 -10.20 -19.94 -5.06
C GLU A 160 -10.12 -18.40 -5.16
N THR A 161 -10.95 -17.81 -6.03
CA THR A 161 -10.96 -16.38 -6.32
C THR A 161 -12.38 -15.82 -6.45
N LEU A 162 -12.54 -14.53 -6.12
CA LEU A 162 -13.75 -13.73 -6.27
C LEU A 162 -13.48 -12.59 -7.26
N SER A 163 -14.53 -12.09 -7.92
CA SER A 163 -14.43 -10.90 -8.77
C SER A 163 -14.68 -9.62 -7.99
N TYR A 164 -13.89 -8.58 -8.25
CA TYR A 164 -14.06 -7.24 -7.71
C TYR A 164 -14.04 -6.20 -8.85
N ARG A 165 -14.77 -5.10 -8.69
CA ARG A 165 -14.84 -4.00 -9.67
C ARG A 165 -13.79 -2.94 -9.39
N LYS A 166 -13.65 -2.54 -8.13
CA LYS A 166 -12.69 -1.54 -7.68
C LYS A 166 -12.28 -1.81 -6.23
N ILE A 167 -11.00 -1.61 -5.93
CA ILE A 167 -10.46 -1.47 -4.58
C ILE A 167 -9.91 -0.05 -4.47
N GLY A 168 -10.17 0.60 -3.35
CA GLY A 168 -9.62 1.92 -3.11
C GLY A 168 -9.57 2.25 -1.63
N VAL A 169 -8.42 2.76 -1.20
CA VAL A 169 -8.10 3.08 0.18
C VAL A 169 -7.47 4.46 0.24
N ARG A 170 -7.99 5.31 1.12
CA ARG A 170 -7.32 6.51 1.61
C ARG A 170 -6.91 6.29 3.05
N ALA A 171 -5.68 6.60 3.40
CA ALA A 171 -5.23 6.50 4.77
C ALA A 171 -4.36 7.69 5.17
N THR A 172 -4.48 8.13 6.41
CA THR A 172 -3.65 9.21 6.94
C THR A 172 -3.01 8.79 8.24
N LEU A 173 -1.80 9.26 8.48
CA LEU A 173 -1.12 9.18 9.77
C LEU A 173 -0.78 10.60 10.22
N SER A 174 -1.25 10.96 11.42
CA SER A 174 -0.92 12.23 12.05
C SER A 174 -1.06 12.12 13.56
N ASN A 175 -0.07 12.61 14.31
CA ASN A 175 -0.06 12.60 15.77
C ASN A 175 -0.34 11.21 16.38
N ASP A 176 0.26 10.15 15.83
CA ASP A 176 0.08 8.74 16.22
C ASP A 176 -1.34 8.17 15.96
N TYR A 177 -2.19 8.93 15.29
CA TYR A 177 -3.50 8.48 14.86
C TYR A 177 -3.50 8.16 13.38
N PHE A 178 -3.97 6.95 13.09
CA PHE A 178 -4.15 6.41 11.77
C PHE A 178 -5.64 6.36 11.44
N THR A 179 -6.00 6.89 10.28
CA THR A 179 -7.33 6.77 9.68
C THR A 179 -7.24 5.95 8.40
N VAL A 180 -8.29 5.21 8.07
CA VAL A 180 -8.40 4.42 6.84
C VAL A 180 -9.83 4.43 6.32
N ASN A 181 -10.01 4.88 5.10
CA ASN A 181 -11.30 5.01 4.46
C ASN A 181 -11.28 4.29 3.11
N GLY A 182 -12.43 3.75 2.72
CA GLY A 182 -12.71 3.39 1.35
C GLY A 182 -12.82 4.64 0.47
N THR A 183 -12.51 4.52 -0.82
CA THR A 183 -12.65 5.63 -1.78
C THR A 183 -13.93 5.55 -2.61
N ILE A 184 -14.72 4.49 -2.39
CA ILE A 184 -15.94 4.21 -3.13
C ILE A 184 -17.12 4.53 -2.22
N ASP A 185 -17.99 5.45 -2.64
CA ASP A 185 -19.26 5.74 -1.98
C ASP A 185 -20.40 5.41 -2.93
N GLU A 186 -21.33 4.56 -2.49
CA GLU A 186 -22.59 4.32 -3.19
C GLU A 186 -23.72 4.36 -2.17
N ASP A 187 -24.71 5.22 -2.41
CA ASP A 187 -25.89 5.41 -1.55
C ASP A 187 -25.54 5.69 -0.06
N GLY A 188 -24.46 6.43 0.19
CA GLY A 188 -23.99 6.77 1.54
C GLY A 188 -23.31 5.61 2.28
N THR A 189 -22.98 4.53 1.56
CA THR A 189 -22.17 3.43 2.09
C THR A 189 -20.74 3.53 1.54
N GLU A 190 -19.76 3.64 2.44
CA GLU A 190 -18.35 3.65 2.10
C GLU A 190 -17.81 2.22 1.91
N TYR A 191 -17.13 1.97 0.79
CA TYR A 191 -16.52 0.68 0.45
C TYR A 191 -15.01 0.80 0.23
N ILE A 192 -14.27 -0.10 0.86
CA ILE A 192 -12.85 -0.36 0.54
C ILE A 192 -12.75 -1.17 -0.76
N MET A 193 -13.68 -2.10 -0.96
CA MET A 193 -13.74 -2.95 -2.15
C MET A 193 -15.19 -3.16 -2.56
N LYS A 194 -15.47 -2.96 -3.84
CA LYS A 194 -16.75 -3.28 -4.46
C LYS A 194 -16.64 -4.56 -5.27
N ARG A 195 -17.57 -5.49 -5.10
CA ARG A 195 -17.65 -6.74 -5.88
C ARG A 195 -17.83 -6.48 -7.38
N GLY A 196 -17.35 -7.41 -8.20
CA GLY A 196 -17.60 -7.45 -9.64
C GLY A 196 -18.80 -8.32 -9.96
N GLY A 197 -19.79 -7.79 -10.70
CA GLY A 197 -20.98 -8.56 -11.08
C GLY A 197 -21.79 -9.09 -9.89
N LEU A 198 -22.34 -10.30 -10.03
CA LEU A 198 -23.17 -10.96 -9.01
C LEU A 198 -22.38 -11.88 -8.06
N SER A 199 -21.18 -12.31 -8.47
CA SER A 199 -20.27 -13.16 -7.69
C SER A 199 -19.18 -12.32 -7.03
N GLY A 200 -19.15 -12.30 -5.70
CA GLY A 200 -18.11 -11.59 -4.93
C GLY A 200 -18.69 -10.97 -3.66
N VAL A 201 -17.80 -10.38 -2.86
CA VAL A 201 -18.17 -9.73 -1.60
C VAL A 201 -17.76 -8.27 -1.61
N ASN A 202 -18.54 -7.43 -0.94
CA ASN A 202 -18.16 -6.05 -0.68
C ASN A 202 -17.40 -5.98 0.63
N ILE A 203 -16.38 -5.12 0.69
CA ILE A 203 -15.74 -4.75 1.95
C ILE A 203 -16.20 -3.34 2.29
N VAL A 204 -17.14 -3.26 3.22
CA VAL A 204 -17.74 -2.00 3.70
C VAL A 204 -16.89 -1.45 4.83
N ASN A 205 -16.57 -0.16 4.79
CA ASN A 205 -16.05 0.49 5.99
C ASN A 205 -17.22 0.79 6.93
N ARG A 206 -17.33 0.01 8.00
CA ARG A 206 -18.37 0.19 9.03
C ARG A 206 -18.04 1.29 10.05
N ASN A 207 -16.83 1.85 9.98
CA ASN A 207 -16.38 2.89 10.86
C ASN A 207 -15.59 3.95 10.06
N PRO A 208 -16.30 4.80 9.28
CA PRO A 208 -15.66 5.84 8.46
C PRO A 208 -14.93 6.90 9.31
N ASP A 209 -15.37 7.15 10.54
CA ASP A 209 -14.69 8.04 11.49
C ASP A 209 -13.56 7.34 12.27
N ASN A 210 -12.99 6.26 11.70
CA ASN A 210 -12.02 5.47 12.43
C ASN A 210 -10.77 6.28 12.79
N ARG A 211 -10.42 6.18 14.06
CA ARG A 211 -9.22 6.78 14.63
C ARG A 211 -8.52 5.71 15.45
N ILE A 212 -7.52 5.08 14.84
CA ILE A 212 -6.82 3.92 15.38
C ILE A 212 -5.42 4.39 15.78
N ARG A 213 -4.88 3.91 16.91
CA ARG A 213 -3.47 4.17 17.23
C ARG A 213 -2.60 3.47 16.19
N PHE A 214 -1.59 4.15 15.66
CA PHE A 214 -0.77 3.61 14.58
C PHE A 214 -0.14 2.26 14.94
N LYS A 215 0.31 2.11 16.20
CA LYS A 215 0.81 0.84 16.72
C LYS A 215 -0.20 -0.31 16.60
N ASP A 216 -1.48 -0.06 16.86
CA ASP A 216 -2.52 -1.08 16.75
C ASP A 216 -2.76 -1.47 15.30
N MET A 217 -2.66 -0.51 14.37
CA MET A 217 -2.72 -0.80 12.94
C MET A 217 -1.53 -1.64 12.49
N VAL A 218 -0.30 -1.30 12.91
CA VAL A 218 0.89 -2.12 12.63
C VAL A 218 0.70 -3.55 13.15
N ASN A 219 0.12 -3.73 14.34
CA ASN A 219 -0.18 -5.05 14.89
C ASN A 219 -1.24 -5.82 14.07
N ARG A 220 -2.21 -5.12 13.46
CA ARG A 220 -3.18 -5.74 12.54
C ARG A 220 -2.49 -6.24 11.27
N ILE A 221 -1.63 -5.42 10.67
CA ILE A 221 -0.89 -5.77 9.47
C ILE A 221 0.05 -6.95 9.73
N LYS A 222 0.81 -6.92 10.83
CA LYS A 222 1.72 -8.03 11.20
C LYS A 222 0.99 -9.36 11.34
N ARG A 223 -0.16 -9.39 12.03
CA ARG A 223 -0.96 -10.62 12.17
C ARG A 223 -1.37 -11.24 10.83
N VAL A 224 -1.64 -10.40 9.83
CA VAL A 224 -2.00 -10.83 8.48
C VAL A 224 -0.80 -11.36 7.69
N LEU A 225 0.39 -10.79 7.91
CA LEU A 225 1.61 -11.18 7.20
C LEU A 225 2.34 -12.36 7.85
N ASP A 226 2.14 -12.59 9.15
CA ASP A 226 2.84 -13.62 9.93
C ASP A 226 2.09 -14.96 10.04
N GLU A 227 0.84 -15.07 9.56
CA GLU A 227 -0.06 -16.22 9.83
C GLU A 227 0.35 -17.55 9.17
N ASP A 228 1.48 -17.61 8.44
CA ASP A 228 1.98 -18.81 7.73
C ASP A 228 3.39 -19.28 8.19
N ARG A 229 3.79 -19.02 9.44
CA ARG A 229 5.01 -19.60 10.04
C ARG A 229 4.75 -20.52 11.22
#